data_AF-A0A914NWE9-F1
#
_entry.id   AF-A0A914NWE9-F1
#
_cell.length_a   1.000
_cell.length_b   1.000
_cell.length_c   1.000
_cell.angle_alpha   90.00
_cell.angle_beta   90.00
_cell.angle_gamma   90.00
#
_symmetry.space_group_name_H-M   'P 1'
#
loop_
_entity.id
_entity.type
_entity.pdbx_description
1 polymer ?
#
loop_
_entity_poly.entity_id
_entity_poly.type
_entity_poly.pdbx_seq_one_letter_code
_entity_poly.pdbx_strand_id
1 'polypeptide(L)'
;MDLASPGDPLSNNELILRIQKLGSSFTSNIEICQQQILTILGDIPLDTISTARLITAMIISTGEYYSSSSSSSSFPHEEKSNWDMLLSGPNVTSTSMPYDGAIFVNAIRAMSPTLDWSEVLQTLDNQHFFVKSKNALQLLMIILITGIAPNPFPIGLIYRLWAGNKGGQLSLLSQIIHHPDV
;
A
#
# COMPACT_ATOMS: atom_id res chain seq x y z
N MET A 1 -14.19 -2.36 -19.94
CA MET A 1 -15.16 -1.26 -20.15
C MET A 1 -15.70 -0.92 -18.79
N ASP A 2 -15.07 0.08 -18.17
CA ASP A 2 -15.36 0.55 -16.82
C ASP A 2 -16.63 1.40 -16.91
N LEU A 3 -17.75 0.87 -16.41
CA LEU A 3 -18.94 1.69 -16.18
C LEU A 3 -18.70 2.38 -14.85
N ALA A 4 -18.12 3.59 -14.92
CA ALA A 4 -18.08 4.51 -13.80
C ALA A 4 -19.50 4.59 -13.20
N SER A 5 -19.65 4.15 -11.95
CA SER A 5 -20.89 4.33 -11.21
C SER A 5 -21.12 5.85 -11.10
N PRO A 6 -22.32 6.36 -11.45
CA PRO A 6 -22.58 7.78 -11.47
C PRO A 6 -22.65 8.29 -10.02
N GLY A 7 -21.51 8.70 -9.48
CA GLY A 7 -21.40 9.15 -8.09
C GLY A 7 -20.00 9.14 -7.47
N ASP A 8 -18.98 8.53 -8.08
CA ASP A 8 -17.61 8.60 -7.55
C ASP A 8 -16.89 9.87 -8.06
N PRO A 9 -16.65 10.89 -7.22
CA PRO A 9 -16.02 12.16 -7.63
C PRO A 9 -14.56 12.03 -8.08
N LEU A 10 -13.94 10.86 -7.87
CA LEU A 10 -12.59 10.53 -8.28
C LEU A 10 -12.53 9.02 -8.51
N SER A 11 -12.10 8.56 -9.69
CA SER A 11 -11.99 7.11 -9.95
C SER A 11 -10.77 6.52 -9.25
N ASN A 12 -10.81 5.22 -8.89
CA ASN A 12 -9.64 4.55 -8.28
C ASN A 12 -8.42 4.51 -9.21
N ASN A 13 -8.64 4.37 -10.51
CA ASN A 13 -7.57 4.42 -11.50
C ASN A 13 -6.87 5.78 -11.51
N GLU A 14 -7.63 6.87 -11.40
CA GLU A 14 -7.06 8.21 -11.29
C GLU A 14 -6.29 8.41 -9.98
N LEU A 15 -6.79 7.89 -8.86
CA LEU A 15 -6.07 7.88 -7.58
C LEU A 15 -4.71 7.18 -7.70
N ILE A 16 -4.70 5.98 -8.28
CA ILE A 16 -3.47 5.19 -8.50
C ILE A 16 -2.46 6.01 -9.31
N LEU A 17 -2.89 6.61 -10.42
CA LEU A 17 -2.02 7.42 -11.27
C LEU A 17 -1.47 8.66 -10.55
N ARG A 18 -2.28 9.35 -9.75
CA ARG A 18 -1.84 10.52 -8.97
C ARG A 18 -0.79 10.14 -7.92
N ILE A 19 -1.03 9.07 -7.14
CA ILE A 19 -0.08 8.59 -6.12
C ILE A 19 1.20 8.06 -6.75
N GLN A 20 1.09 7.34 -7.88
CA GLN A 20 2.25 6.86 -8.64
C GLN A 20 3.12 8.02 -9.14
N LYS A 21 2.51 9.11 -9.62
CA LYS A 21 3.23 10.31 -10.08
C LYS A 21 4.01 11.00 -8.96
N LEU A 22 3.51 10.97 -7.73
CA LEU A 22 4.21 11.54 -6.57
C LEU A 22 5.39 10.67 -6.13
N GLY A 23 5.25 9.34 -6.19
CA GLY A 23 6.28 8.40 -5.74
C GLY A 23 6.76 8.69 -4.32
N SER A 24 8.07 8.62 -4.09
CA SER A 24 8.70 8.84 -2.77
C SER A 24 8.47 10.22 -2.16
N SER A 25 8.10 11.23 -2.97
CA SER A 25 7.76 12.55 -2.44
C SER A 25 6.47 12.55 -1.64
N PHE A 26 5.55 11.59 -1.90
CA PHE A 26 4.24 11.52 -1.25
C PHE A 26 4.32 11.38 0.27
N THR A 27 5.30 10.60 0.75
CA THR A 27 5.49 10.30 2.18
C THR A 27 6.88 10.76 2.65
N SER A 28 7.37 11.88 2.11
CA SER A 28 8.70 12.41 2.45
C SER A 28 8.79 12.92 3.90
N ASN A 29 7.72 13.54 4.39
CA ASN A 29 7.49 13.86 5.80
C ASN A 29 5.98 13.97 6.06
N ILE A 30 5.60 14.18 7.32
CA ILE A 30 4.19 14.20 7.75
C ILE A 30 3.45 15.37 7.10
N GLU A 31 4.02 16.58 7.14
CA GLU A 31 3.36 17.80 6.66
C GLU A 31 3.11 17.76 5.15
N ILE A 32 4.10 17.31 4.37
CA ILE A 32 3.97 17.12 2.92
C ILE A 32 2.93 16.05 2.63
N CYS A 33 2.96 14.93 3.35
CA CYS A 33 1.98 13.86 3.16
C CYS A 33 0.55 14.35 3.40
N GLN A 34 0.31 15.15 4.45
CA GLN A 34 -0.98 15.78 4.71
C GLN A 34 -1.44 16.69 3.57
N GLN A 35 -0.56 17.56 3.08
CA GLN A 35 -0.87 18.47 1.96
C GLN A 35 -1.20 17.70 0.67
N GLN A 36 -0.45 16.63 0.40
CA GLN A 36 -0.68 15.79 -0.77
C GLN A 36 -1.99 15.01 -0.65
N ILE A 37 -2.32 14.46 0.54
CA ILE A 37 -3.61 13.80 0.79
C ILE A 37 -4.77 14.76 0.50
N LEU A 38 -4.72 15.99 1.04
CA LEU A 38 -5.74 17.01 0.76
C LEU A 38 -5.84 17.35 -0.73
N THR A 39 -4.71 17.47 -1.42
CA THR A 39 -4.67 17.76 -2.86
C THR A 39 -5.25 16.61 -3.70
N ILE A 40 -4.98 15.37 -3.31
CA ILE A 40 -5.45 14.18 -4.02
C ILE A 40 -6.95 13.98 -3.84
N LEU A 41 -7.44 14.12 -2.60
CA LEU A 41 -8.84 13.95 -2.26
C LEU A 41 -9.73 15.13 -2.68
N GLY A 42 -9.19 16.35 -2.71
CA GLY A 42 -9.98 17.56 -3.00
C GLY A 42 -11.09 17.74 -1.96
N ASP A 43 -12.35 17.73 -2.40
CA ASP A 43 -13.52 17.86 -1.53
C ASP A 43 -13.98 16.52 -0.90
N ILE A 44 -13.31 15.40 -1.21
CA ILE A 44 -13.63 14.09 -0.65
C ILE A 44 -13.17 14.06 0.82
N PRO A 45 -14.07 13.72 1.78
CA PRO A 45 -13.70 13.65 3.19
C PRO A 45 -12.68 12.54 3.46
N LEU A 46 -11.83 12.78 4.45
CA LEU A 46 -10.88 11.76 4.93
C LEU A 46 -11.57 10.83 5.95
N ASP A 47 -12.09 9.72 5.46
CA ASP A 47 -12.80 8.69 6.21
C ASP A 47 -12.17 7.30 5.98
N THR A 48 -12.82 6.25 6.49
CA THR A 48 -12.33 4.87 6.41
C THR A 48 -12.25 4.38 4.96
N ILE A 49 -13.18 4.82 4.12
CA ILE A 49 -13.29 4.47 2.70
C ILE A 49 -12.18 5.16 1.91
N SER A 50 -12.05 6.49 2.00
CA SER A 50 -11.03 7.22 1.25
C SER A 50 -9.62 6.83 1.71
N THR A 51 -9.42 6.55 3.00
CA THR A 51 -8.14 6.00 3.52
C THR A 51 -7.84 4.63 2.92
N ALA A 52 -8.81 3.70 2.89
CA ALA A 52 -8.62 2.37 2.28
C ALA A 52 -8.32 2.47 0.77
N ARG A 53 -8.90 3.45 0.08
CA ARG A 53 -8.62 3.73 -1.34
C ARG A 53 -7.22 4.28 -1.56
N LEU A 54 -6.76 5.20 -0.71
CA LEU A 54 -5.38 5.70 -0.72
C LEU A 54 -4.38 4.56 -0.49
N ILE A 55 -4.62 3.71 0.51
CA ILE A 55 -3.78 2.53 0.77
C ILE A 55 -3.76 1.61 -0.45
N THR A 56 -4.93 1.27 -0.99
CA THR A 56 -5.06 0.43 -2.19
C THR A 56 -4.23 1.00 -3.35
N ALA A 57 -4.31 2.31 -3.57
CA ALA A 57 -3.53 2.98 -4.60
C ALA A 57 -2.01 2.89 -4.33
N MET A 58 -1.55 3.15 -3.09
CA MET A 58 -0.14 2.98 -2.72
C MET A 58 0.37 1.55 -2.93
N ILE A 59 -0.42 0.53 -2.58
CA ILE A 59 -0.05 -0.88 -2.73
C ILE A 59 0.08 -1.26 -4.22
N ILE A 60 -0.88 -0.85 -5.05
CA ILE A 60 -0.86 -1.13 -6.50
C ILE A 60 0.32 -0.40 -7.15
N SER A 61 0.50 0.89 -6.87
CA SER A 61 1.61 1.68 -7.41
C SER A 61 2.97 1.10 -7.02
N THR A 62 3.10 0.53 -5.81
CA THR A 62 4.31 -0.17 -5.38
C THR A 62 4.58 -1.42 -6.23
N GLY A 63 3.56 -2.23 -6.52
CA GLY A 63 3.70 -3.40 -7.39
C GLY A 63 4.18 -3.04 -8.80
N GLU A 64 3.68 -1.94 -9.35
CA GLU A 64 4.04 -1.45 -10.69
C GLU A 64 5.42 -0.79 -10.74
N TYR A 65 5.79 -0.05 -9.69
CA TYR A 65 7.09 0.60 -9.56
C TYR A 65 8.24 -0.40 -9.73
N TYR A 66 8.14 -1.55 -9.07
CA TYR A 66 9.17 -2.59 -9.21
C TYR A 66 9.06 -3.40 -10.50
N SER A 67 7.85 -3.62 -11.04
CA SER A 67 7.66 -4.35 -12.31
C SER A 67 8.29 -3.63 -13.51
N SER A 68 8.24 -2.29 -13.51
CA SER A 68 8.86 -1.45 -14.54
C SER A 68 10.37 -1.30 -14.35
N SER A 69 10.88 -1.40 -13.13
CA SER A 69 12.33 -1.45 -12.88
C SER A 69 12.98 -2.78 -13.31
N SER A 70 12.18 -3.85 -13.41
CA SER A 70 12.65 -5.18 -13.82
C SER A 70 12.64 -5.46 -15.33
N SER A 71 12.26 -4.50 -16.19
CA SER A 71 12.29 -4.70 -17.66
C SER A 71 13.69 -4.63 -18.29
N SER A 72 14.76 -4.67 -17.49
CA SER A 72 16.13 -4.86 -17.95
C SER A 72 16.83 -6.02 -17.23
N SER A 73 16.29 -7.23 -17.30
CA SER A 73 17.12 -8.44 -17.24
C SER A 73 16.34 -9.67 -17.71
N SER A 74 16.73 -10.19 -18.87
CA SER A 74 16.52 -11.58 -19.22
C SER A 74 17.21 -12.46 -18.18
N PHE A 75 16.49 -13.43 -17.62
CA PHE A 75 16.98 -14.47 -16.70
C PHE A 75 18.28 -15.14 -17.21
N PRO A 76 19.18 -15.57 -16.30
CA PRO A 76 18.95 -16.80 -15.55
C PRO A 76 19.09 -16.67 -14.03
N HIS A 77 18.39 -17.58 -13.38
CA HIS A 77 18.35 -17.92 -11.96
C HIS A 77 19.73 -17.89 -11.26
N GLU A 78 19.86 -17.03 -10.25
CA GLU A 78 20.77 -17.21 -9.11
C GLU A 78 20.19 -16.44 -7.92
N GLU A 79 19.61 -17.15 -6.96
CA GLU A 79 19.26 -16.57 -5.66
C GLU A 79 20.56 -16.18 -4.96
N LYS A 80 20.98 -14.92 -5.13
CA LYS A 80 22.04 -14.37 -4.29
C LYS A 80 21.54 -14.33 -2.86
N SER A 81 22.12 -15.21 -2.05
CA SER A 81 21.88 -15.26 -0.61
C SER A 81 22.11 -13.88 0.01
N ASN A 82 21.30 -13.54 1.01
CA ASN A 82 21.37 -12.28 1.77
C ASN A 82 22.78 -11.95 2.33
N TRP A 83 23.69 -12.91 2.32
CA TRP A 83 25.09 -12.76 2.71
C TRP A 83 25.94 -11.95 1.71
N ASP A 84 25.64 -11.99 0.40
CA ASP A 84 26.39 -11.22 -0.61
C ASP A 84 26.09 -9.71 -0.56
N MET A 85 24.90 -9.34 -0.07
CA MET A 85 24.52 -7.95 0.17
C MET A 85 25.26 -7.31 1.35
N LEU A 86 25.72 -8.11 2.31
CA LEU A 86 26.41 -7.64 3.52
C LEU A 86 27.92 -7.44 3.29
N LEU A 87 28.49 -8.14 2.29
CA LEU A 87 29.91 -8.08 1.93
C LEU A 87 30.21 -7.06 0.81
N SER A 88 29.19 -6.71 0.02
CA SER A 88 29.27 -5.60 -0.92
C SER A 88 29.08 -4.31 -0.14
N GLY A 89 30.08 -3.41 -0.15
CA GLY A 89 30.11 -2.17 0.65
C GLY A 89 28.88 -1.26 0.50
N PRO A 90 28.87 -0.06 1.11
CA PRO A 90 27.67 0.76 1.35
C PRO A 90 26.97 1.34 0.09
N ASN A 91 27.27 0.82 -1.10
CA ASN A 91 26.72 1.24 -2.38
C ASN A 91 25.74 0.24 -3.00
N VAL A 92 25.25 -0.74 -2.23
CA VAL A 92 24.03 -1.45 -2.64
C VAL A 92 22.90 -0.45 -2.52
N THR A 93 22.38 0.01 -3.65
CA THR A 93 21.12 0.76 -3.71
C THR A 93 20.05 -0.10 -3.07
N SER A 94 19.83 0.08 -1.76
CA SER A 94 18.63 -0.36 -1.08
C SER A 94 17.49 0.10 -1.97
N THR A 95 16.75 -0.84 -2.53
CA THR A 95 15.57 -0.58 -3.35
C THR A 95 14.55 0.14 -2.47
N SER A 96 14.74 1.44 -2.31
CA SER A 96 14.00 2.29 -1.40
C SER A 96 12.53 2.12 -1.71
N MET A 97 11.76 1.66 -0.74
CA MET A 97 10.32 1.59 -0.86
C MET A 97 9.81 2.95 -1.34
N PRO A 98 8.93 2.99 -2.36
CA PRO A 98 8.47 4.25 -2.92
C PRO A 98 7.62 5.04 -1.92
N TYR A 99 7.19 4.44 -0.81
CA TYR A 99 6.41 5.08 0.22
C TYR A 99 6.85 4.64 1.61
N ASP A 100 6.74 5.53 2.58
CA ASP A 100 6.91 5.28 4.01
C ASP A 100 5.52 5.16 4.65
N GLY A 101 5.16 3.93 5.02
CA GLY A 101 3.86 3.64 5.63
C GLY A 101 3.66 4.27 7.01
N ALA A 102 4.74 4.47 7.78
CA ALA A 102 4.64 5.07 9.11
C ALA A 102 4.36 6.57 9.01
N ILE A 103 5.03 7.27 8.08
CA ILE A 103 4.76 8.69 7.79
C ILE A 103 3.31 8.86 7.31
N PHE A 104 2.85 8.00 6.39
CA PHE A 104 1.47 8.01 5.92
C PHE A 104 0.46 7.86 7.07
N VAL A 105 0.63 6.85 7.92
CA VAL A 105 -0.27 6.63 9.07
C VAL A 105 -0.27 7.81 10.04
N ASN A 106 0.91 8.37 10.33
CA ASN A 106 1.03 9.52 11.22
C ASN A 106 0.37 10.78 10.64
N ALA A 107 0.47 11.00 9.33
CA ALA A 107 -0.23 12.07 8.63
C ALA A 107 -1.76 11.90 8.73
N ILE A 108 -2.27 10.70 8.46
CA ILE A 108 -3.71 10.38 8.58
C ILE A 108 -4.20 10.61 10.01
N ARG A 109 -3.48 10.14 11.03
CA ARG A 109 -3.87 10.34 12.44
C ARG A 109 -3.91 11.80 12.85
N ALA A 110 -2.98 12.61 12.37
CA ALA A 110 -2.96 14.04 12.66
C ALA A 110 -4.11 14.78 11.97
N MET A 111 -4.64 14.25 10.86
CA MET A 111 -5.80 14.83 10.16
C MET A 111 -7.15 14.27 10.63
N SER A 112 -7.20 13.00 10.99
CA SER A 112 -8.41 12.26 11.38
C SER A 112 -8.10 11.35 12.59
N PRO A 113 -8.01 11.91 13.80
CA PRO A 113 -7.58 11.17 15.00
C PRO A 113 -8.61 10.14 15.48
N THR A 114 -9.87 10.25 15.04
CA THR A 114 -10.96 9.34 15.39
C THR A 114 -11.18 8.22 14.36
N LEU A 115 -10.30 8.11 13.35
CA LEU A 115 -10.40 7.09 12.31
C LEU A 115 -10.22 5.68 12.89
N ASP A 116 -11.18 4.78 12.62
CA ASP A 116 -11.06 3.37 13.01
C ASP A 116 -10.26 2.56 11.97
N TRP A 117 -9.03 2.21 12.33
CA TRP A 117 -8.15 1.41 11.48
C TRP A 117 -8.62 -0.03 11.28
N SER A 118 -9.44 -0.57 12.17
CA SER A 118 -10.07 -1.89 11.97
C SER A 118 -11.15 -1.82 10.90
N GLU A 119 -11.86 -0.70 10.79
CA GLU A 119 -12.81 -0.44 9.72
C GLU A 119 -12.11 -0.15 8.39
N VAL A 120 -10.97 0.57 8.42
CA VAL A 120 -10.10 0.73 7.23
C VAL A 120 -9.68 -0.63 6.68
N LEU A 121 -9.23 -1.56 7.53
CA LEU A 121 -8.87 -2.93 7.13
C LEU A 121 -10.06 -3.69 6.54
N GLN A 122 -11.25 -3.56 7.12
CA GLN A 122 -12.46 -4.15 6.54
C GLN A 122 -12.79 -3.58 5.15
N THR A 123 -12.54 -2.28 4.97
CA THR A 123 -12.82 -1.56 3.72
C THR A 123 -11.77 -1.83 2.62
N LEU A 124 -10.67 -2.52 2.95
CA LEU A 124 -9.78 -3.07 1.93
C LEU A 124 -10.45 -4.17 1.09
N ASP A 125 -11.59 -4.72 1.52
CA ASP A 125 -12.49 -5.58 0.72
C ASP A 125 -13.22 -4.77 -0.38
N ASN A 126 -12.43 -4.12 -1.23
CA ASN A 126 -12.86 -3.35 -2.38
C ASN A 126 -12.34 -3.97 -3.67
N GLN A 127 -13.01 -3.74 -4.80
CA GLN A 127 -12.73 -4.42 -6.07
C GLN A 127 -11.33 -4.16 -6.66
N HIS A 128 -10.62 -3.13 -6.20
CA HIS A 128 -9.34 -2.72 -6.78
C HIS A 128 -8.16 -3.26 -5.98
N PHE A 129 -8.37 -3.65 -4.73
CA PHE A 129 -7.31 -4.14 -3.85
C PHE A 129 -6.64 -5.40 -4.40
N PHE A 130 -5.32 -5.36 -4.55
CA PHE A 130 -4.51 -6.49 -4.99
C PHE A 130 -3.05 -6.33 -4.56
N VAL A 131 -2.43 -7.38 -4.03
CA VAL A 131 -1.02 -7.39 -3.60
C VAL A 131 -0.19 -8.24 -4.57
N LYS A 132 0.69 -7.60 -5.35
CA LYS A 132 1.46 -8.26 -6.42
C LYS A 132 2.88 -8.70 -6.01
N SER A 133 3.45 -8.11 -4.97
CA SER A 133 4.86 -8.29 -4.63
C SER A 133 5.11 -8.25 -3.13
N LYS A 134 6.24 -8.82 -2.70
CA LYS A 134 6.76 -8.73 -1.33
C LYS A 134 6.81 -7.31 -0.80
N ASN A 135 7.28 -6.37 -1.63
CA ASN A 135 7.40 -4.97 -1.25
C ASN A 135 6.02 -4.33 -1.00
N ALA A 136 5.04 -4.64 -1.85
CA ALA A 136 3.66 -4.19 -1.64
C ALA A 136 3.06 -4.80 -0.36
N LEU A 137 3.37 -6.06 -0.04
CA LEU A 137 2.99 -6.68 1.23
C LEU A 137 3.66 -5.98 2.42
N GLN A 138 4.97 -5.72 2.37
CA GLN A 138 5.70 -5.03 3.43
C GLN A 138 5.12 -3.65 3.73
N LEU A 139 4.83 -2.85 2.70
CA LEU A 139 4.17 -1.55 2.87
C LEU A 139 2.81 -1.69 3.55
N LEU A 140 1.99 -2.64 3.08
CA LEU A 140 0.67 -2.89 3.66
C LEU A 140 0.77 -3.27 5.14
N MET A 141 1.67 -4.19 5.49
CA MET A 141 1.85 -4.64 6.87
C MET A 141 2.33 -3.50 7.77
N ILE A 142 3.28 -2.66 7.31
CA ILE A 142 3.71 -1.47 8.05
C ILE A 142 2.52 -0.53 8.29
N ILE A 143 1.72 -0.23 7.27
CA ILE A 143 0.55 0.65 7.40
C ILE A 143 -0.45 0.08 8.41
N LEU A 144 -0.82 -1.20 8.27
CA LEU A 144 -1.84 -1.82 9.12
C LEU A 144 -1.38 -1.97 10.56
N ILE A 145 -0.16 -2.48 10.79
CA ILE A 145 0.39 -2.63 12.14
C ILE A 145 0.51 -1.26 12.81
N THR A 146 1.07 -0.27 12.09
CA THR A 146 1.25 1.08 12.64
C THR A 146 -0.09 1.74 12.93
N GLY A 147 -1.08 1.59 12.05
CA GLY A 147 -2.42 2.18 12.19
C GLY A 147 -3.25 1.56 13.31
N ILE A 148 -3.17 0.24 13.48
CA ILE A 148 -3.92 -0.49 14.51
C ILE A 148 -3.32 -0.33 15.91
N ALA A 149 -2.01 -0.10 16.01
CA ALA A 149 -1.35 0.12 17.29
C ALA A 149 -2.05 1.25 18.10
N PRO A 150 -2.21 1.09 19.42
CA PRO A 150 -1.65 0.04 20.28
C PRO A 150 -2.51 -1.24 20.40
N ASN A 151 -3.61 -1.35 19.66
CA ASN A 151 -4.51 -2.49 19.75
C ASN A 151 -3.85 -3.76 19.17
N PRO A 152 -4.25 -4.96 19.64
CA PRO A 152 -3.79 -6.20 19.03
C PRO A 152 -4.25 -6.28 17.57
N PHE A 153 -3.39 -6.81 16.70
CA PHE A 153 -3.69 -6.91 15.28
C PHE A 153 -4.91 -7.83 15.04
N PRO A 154 -5.98 -7.34 14.40
CA PRO A 154 -7.25 -8.05 14.24
C PRO A 154 -7.17 -9.08 13.11
N ILE A 155 -6.39 -10.14 13.31
CA ILE A 155 -6.11 -11.17 12.31
C ILE A 155 -7.38 -11.83 11.74
N GLY A 156 -8.46 -11.88 12.54
CA GLY A 156 -9.76 -12.37 12.11
C GLY A 156 -10.35 -11.61 10.92
N LEU A 157 -10.00 -10.34 10.72
CA LEU A 157 -10.46 -9.53 9.58
C LEU A 157 -9.78 -9.93 8.26
N ILE A 158 -8.55 -10.46 8.32
CA ILE A 158 -7.84 -10.99 7.16
C ILE A 158 -8.37 -12.38 6.78
N TYR A 159 -8.63 -13.24 7.77
CA TYR A 159 -9.10 -14.61 7.52
C TYR A 159 -10.61 -14.74 7.28
N ARG A 160 -11.42 -13.76 7.71
CA ARG A 160 -12.84 -13.68 7.33
C ARG A 160 -12.93 -13.69 5.81
N LEU A 161 -13.83 -14.48 5.25
CA LEU A 161 -14.05 -14.48 3.81
C LEU A 161 -14.50 -13.09 3.34
N TRP A 162 -13.75 -12.51 2.41
CA TRP A 162 -14.10 -11.24 1.77
C TRP A 162 -15.28 -11.43 0.83
N ALA A 163 -16.26 -10.54 0.94
CA ALA A 163 -17.49 -10.59 0.16
C ALA A 163 -17.33 -9.86 -1.19
N GLY A 164 -16.62 -8.73 -1.19
CA GLY A 164 -16.48 -7.85 -2.35
C GLY A 164 -15.35 -8.25 -3.30
N ASN A 165 -14.23 -8.75 -2.77
CA ASN A 165 -13.01 -9.01 -3.53
C ASN A 165 -12.23 -10.23 -3.04
N LYS A 166 -12.74 -11.42 -3.38
CA LYS A 166 -12.04 -12.70 -3.11
C LYS A 166 -10.67 -12.79 -3.79
N GLY A 167 -10.51 -12.20 -4.98
CA GLY A 167 -9.24 -12.19 -5.71
C GLY A 167 -8.15 -11.41 -4.97
N GLY A 168 -8.51 -10.23 -4.45
CA GLY A 168 -7.65 -9.41 -3.60
C GLY A 168 -7.26 -10.13 -2.31
N GLN A 169 -8.22 -10.78 -1.64
CA GLN A 169 -7.93 -11.59 -0.45
C GLN A 169 -6.94 -12.72 -0.76
N LEU A 170 -7.16 -13.48 -1.84
CA LEU A 170 -6.25 -14.55 -2.25
C LEU A 170 -4.87 -14.00 -2.61
N SER A 171 -4.77 -12.83 -3.23
CA SER A 171 -3.48 -12.19 -3.52
C SER A 171 -2.70 -11.86 -2.24
N LEU A 172 -3.38 -11.31 -1.23
CA LEU A 172 -2.79 -11.01 0.08
C LEU A 172 -2.32 -12.29 0.79
N LEU A 173 -3.19 -13.29 0.90
CA LEU A 173 -2.86 -14.55 1.57
C LEU A 173 -1.72 -15.29 0.86
N SER A 174 -1.73 -15.29 -0.47
CA SER A 174 -0.64 -15.86 -1.27
C SER A 174 0.68 -15.18 -0.94
N GLN A 175 0.74 -13.84 -0.94
CA GLN A 175 1.98 -13.12 -0.62
C GLN A 175 2.45 -13.39 0.81
N ILE A 176 1.55 -13.46 1.79
CA ILE A 176 1.89 -13.81 3.19
C ILE A 176 2.53 -15.20 3.27
N ILE A 177 1.95 -16.20 2.58
CA ILE A 177 2.46 -17.58 2.59
C ILE A 177 3.84 -17.66 1.92
N HIS A 178 4.05 -16.95 0.81
CA HIS A 178 5.33 -16.97 0.08
C HIS A 178 6.43 -16.13 0.76
N HIS A 179 6.05 -15.17 1.61
CA HIS A 179 6.99 -14.25 2.28
C HIS A 179 6.70 -14.18 3.79
N PRO A 180 6.93 -15.27 4.54
CA PRO A 180 6.62 -15.35 5.97
C PRO A 180 7.55 -14.51 6.86
N ASP A 181 8.59 -13.90 6.30
CA ASP A 181 9.53 -13.02 6.98
C ASP A 181 9.05 -11.56 7.08
N VAL A 182 7.94 -11.22 6.41
CA VAL A 182 7.27 -9.92 6.44
C VAL A 182 6.26 -9.86 7.58
#